data_AF-A0A950S7L9-F1
#
_entry.id   AF-A0A950S7L9-F1
#
_cell.length_a   1.000
_cell.length_b   1.000
_cell.length_c   1.000
_cell.angle_alpha   90.00
_cell.angle_beta   90.00
_cell.angle_gamma   90.00
#
_symmetry.space_group_name_H-M   'P 1'
#
loop_
_entity.id
_entity.type
_entity.pdbx_description
1 polymer ?
#
loop_
_entity_poly.entity_id
_entity_poly.type
_entity_poly.pdbx_seq_one_letter_code
_entity_poly.pdbx_strand_id
1 'polypeptide(L)'
;MQTIRRAFLVAFVLAFPLIAAAQPQPPATEKKPHVTKIHGDTLVDNYFWLREKSNPDVIAHLEAENAYTAAMTADTKPLQDKLYSELLGHVKQTDVNVPYRLGGYYYYSRTEEGKQYPIYARKKGSLDAPEEITLDLNELAKGLKFLALGSYRVSDDGNLLAYSTDNTGYRQYTLYIKDLRTGALLPEKIERVDTVIWAQDNNTIFYVTEDNVTKRSDSFYRHVLGTPSYDLVYRDDDELYDIGAFRTRDKAFIVVQSGSKTTSEARYLPADKPAEALRVLVPRKTDHRYFVDHRGNRFYIRTNDHAKNYRLVTAPDIDPAMKNWKELIPARANVKLDDFDLFKNYMAVSELKGGSQTIRVIDFKATHSTPIAFPEPVYSVFVDNNPEFDSTTLRYRYQSLTTPSSVFDYDMVRHTSTLKKRVDVPNYDASQFASERIYATASDGTKIPLSIVYKKPLVRDGKRPMLL
;
A
#
# COMPACT_ATOMS: atom_id res chain seq x y z
N MET A 1 85.82 60.27 -5.66
CA MET A 1 85.62 59.51 -6.91
C MET A 1 85.51 58.03 -6.55
N GLN A 2 84.29 57.51 -6.35
CA GLN A 2 83.92 56.08 -6.49
C GLN A 2 82.47 55.91 -6.03
N THR A 3 81.61 55.68 -7.02
CA THR A 3 80.18 55.38 -6.93
C THR A 3 79.94 53.96 -6.45
N ILE A 4 79.14 53.79 -5.39
CA ILE A 4 78.54 52.51 -4.99
C ILE A 4 77.12 52.47 -5.54
N ARG A 5 76.86 51.59 -6.52
CA ARG A 5 75.52 51.25 -7.00
C ARG A 5 74.88 50.26 -6.03
N ARG A 6 73.76 50.64 -5.40
CA ARG A 6 72.83 49.70 -4.75
C ARG A 6 71.73 49.35 -5.77
N ALA A 7 71.64 48.07 -6.14
CA ALA A 7 70.55 47.54 -6.93
C ALA A 7 69.34 47.31 -6.01
N PHE A 8 68.20 47.94 -6.30
CA PHE A 8 66.91 47.63 -5.70
C PHE A 8 66.23 46.55 -6.55
N LEU A 9 66.02 45.37 -5.96
CA LEU A 9 65.19 44.31 -6.54
C LEU A 9 63.72 44.63 -6.19
N VAL A 10 62.93 45.03 -7.16
CA VAL A 10 61.48 45.23 -7.00
C VAL A 10 60.79 43.88 -7.21
N ALA A 11 60.31 43.26 -6.13
CA ALA A 11 59.46 42.08 -6.20
C ALA A 11 58.04 42.51 -6.57
N PHE A 12 57.61 42.17 -7.80
CA PHE A 12 56.22 42.31 -8.23
C PHE A 12 55.39 41.20 -7.59
N VAL A 13 54.63 41.53 -6.54
CA VAL A 13 53.57 40.66 -6.01
C VAL A 13 52.36 40.81 -6.93
N LEU A 14 52.15 39.85 -7.83
CA LEU A 14 50.92 39.72 -8.61
C LEU A 14 49.80 39.25 -7.67
N ALA A 15 49.06 40.21 -7.12
CA ALA A 15 47.80 39.95 -6.46
C ALA A 15 46.75 39.59 -7.52
N PHE A 16 46.50 38.31 -7.74
CA PHE A 16 45.32 37.86 -8.48
C PHE A 16 44.09 38.12 -7.61
N PRO A 17 43.11 38.92 -8.06
CA PRO A 17 41.86 39.04 -7.34
C PRO A 17 41.17 37.67 -7.38
N LEU A 18 40.87 37.12 -6.21
CA LEU A 18 39.89 36.06 -6.05
C LEU A 18 38.56 36.60 -6.55
N ILE A 19 38.23 36.36 -7.82
CA ILE A 19 36.88 36.55 -8.34
C ILE A 19 36.04 35.50 -7.63
N ALA A 20 35.31 35.92 -6.61
CA ALA A 20 34.28 35.09 -6.00
C ALA A 20 33.29 34.70 -7.11
N ALA A 21 33.14 33.40 -7.36
CA ALA A 21 32.15 32.90 -8.29
C ALA A 21 30.76 33.42 -7.86
N ALA A 22 30.06 34.11 -8.76
CA ALA A 22 28.74 34.65 -8.48
C ALA A 22 27.80 33.51 -8.07
N GLN A 23 27.09 33.66 -6.95
CA GLN A 23 26.15 32.65 -6.51
C GLN A 23 25.00 32.50 -7.54
N PRO A 24 24.53 31.27 -7.82
CA PRO A 24 23.39 31.05 -8.69
C PRO A 24 22.21 31.89 -8.22
N GLN A 25 21.50 32.53 -9.16
CA GLN A 25 20.27 33.26 -8.85
C GLN A 25 19.06 32.36 -9.13
N PRO A 26 18.03 32.39 -8.26
CA PRO A 26 16.81 31.65 -8.52
C PRO A 26 16.12 32.18 -9.79
N PRO A 27 15.43 31.32 -10.57
CA PRO A 27 14.68 31.76 -11.74
C PRO A 27 13.60 32.77 -11.35
N ALA A 28 13.47 33.84 -12.12
CA ALA A 28 12.37 34.77 -11.95
C ALA A 28 11.08 34.17 -12.54
N THR A 29 10.05 33.96 -11.72
CA THR A 29 8.74 33.49 -12.20
C THR A 29 7.89 34.66 -12.66
N GLU A 30 7.45 34.64 -13.92
CA GLU A 30 6.54 35.63 -14.47
C GLU A 30 5.17 35.59 -13.76
N LYS A 31 4.66 36.77 -13.40
CA LYS A 31 3.32 36.93 -12.85
C LYS A 31 2.31 37.14 -13.97
N LYS A 32 1.42 36.18 -14.20
CA LYS A 32 0.28 36.26 -15.12
C LYS A 32 -1.02 36.17 -14.29
N PRO A 33 -1.64 37.30 -13.91
CA PRO A 33 -2.80 37.31 -13.03
C PRO A 33 -3.97 36.50 -13.60
N HIS A 34 -4.39 35.46 -12.90
CA HIS A 34 -5.61 34.73 -13.14
C HIS A 34 -6.61 35.04 -12.02
N VAL A 35 -7.82 35.43 -12.39
CA VAL A 35 -8.86 35.86 -11.44
C VAL A 35 -9.92 34.78 -11.31
N THR A 36 -10.10 34.27 -10.09
CA THR A 36 -11.16 33.32 -9.75
C THR A 36 -12.11 33.97 -8.77
N LYS A 37 -13.42 33.89 -9.03
CA LYS A 37 -14.45 34.35 -8.07
C LYS A 37 -15.10 33.17 -7.38
N ILE A 38 -15.02 33.14 -6.05
CA ILE A 38 -15.58 32.05 -5.24
C ILE A 38 -16.40 32.68 -4.11
N HIS A 39 -17.69 32.35 -4.02
CA HIS A 39 -18.62 32.85 -2.98
C HIS A 39 -18.66 34.38 -2.81
N GLY A 40 -18.37 35.14 -3.87
CA GLY A 40 -18.31 36.61 -3.84
C GLY A 40 -16.91 37.18 -3.61
N ASP A 41 -15.96 36.37 -3.18
CA ASP A 41 -14.55 36.76 -3.05
C ASP A 41 -13.83 36.68 -4.38
N THR A 42 -12.88 37.59 -4.60
CA THR A 42 -12.02 37.61 -5.78
C THR A 42 -10.61 37.17 -5.39
N LEU A 43 -10.17 36.05 -5.93
CA LEU A 43 -8.84 35.50 -5.75
C LEU A 43 -8.00 35.80 -6.99
N VAL A 44 -6.79 36.32 -6.78
CA VAL A 44 -5.82 36.55 -7.85
C VAL A 44 -4.65 35.60 -7.68
N ASP A 45 -4.50 34.66 -8.61
CA ASP A 45 -3.35 33.76 -8.69
C ASP A 45 -2.43 34.21 -9.82
N ASN A 46 -1.26 34.73 -9.47
CA ASN A 46 -0.27 35.19 -10.45
C ASN A 46 0.45 34.04 -11.17
N TYR A 47 0.27 32.80 -10.73
CA TYR A 47 1.05 31.64 -11.21
C TYR A 47 0.16 30.50 -11.71
N PHE A 48 -1.14 30.76 -11.90
CA PHE A 48 -2.11 29.76 -12.38
C PHE A 48 -1.66 29.10 -13.70
N TRP A 49 -0.97 29.85 -14.55
CA TRP A 49 -0.42 29.39 -15.82
C TRP A 49 0.57 28.22 -15.68
N LEU A 50 1.24 28.06 -14.53
CA LEU A 50 2.13 26.92 -14.25
C LEU A 50 1.41 25.57 -14.21
N ARG A 51 0.07 25.56 -14.16
CA ARG A 51 -0.75 24.35 -14.25
C ARG A 51 -0.75 23.73 -15.65
N GLU A 52 -0.44 24.49 -16.70
CA GLU A 52 -0.53 24.08 -18.10
C GLU A 52 0.66 23.21 -18.51
N LYS A 53 0.60 21.90 -18.24
CA LYS A 53 1.73 20.96 -18.42
C LYS A 53 2.37 20.95 -19.81
N SER A 54 1.62 21.26 -20.87
CA SER A 54 2.10 21.28 -22.26
C SER A 54 2.56 22.66 -22.73
N ASN A 55 2.47 23.69 -21.87
CA ASN A 55 2.86 25.04 -22.21
C ASN A 55 4.41 25.13 -22.22
N PRO A 56 5.04 25.57 -23.32
CA PRO A 56 6.50 25.65 -23.41
C PRO A 56 7.12 26.60 -22.38
N ASP A 57 6.42 27.68 -21.98
CA ASP A 57 6.90 28.59 -20.94
C ASP A 57 7.01 27.87 -19.59
N VAL A 58 6.09 26.95 -19.30
CA VAL A 58 6.08 26.18 -18.04
C VAL A 58 7.24 25.20 -18.04
N ILE A 59 7.46 24.50 -19.15
CA ILE A 59 8.59 23.58 -19.30
C ILE A 59 9.90 24.33 -19.11
N ALA A 60 10.08 25.46 -19.79
CA ALA A 60 11.28 26.29 -19.66
C ALA A 60 11.50 26.79 -18.22
N HIS A 61 10.43 27.18 -17.51
CA HIS A 61 10.53 27.57 -16.11
C HIS A 61 10.99 26.41 -15.20
N LEU A 62 10.43 25.21 -15.38
CA LEU A 62 10.82 24.02 -14.62
C LEU A 62 12.26 23.58 -14.92
N GLU A 63 12.72 23.70 -16.16
CA GLU A 63 14.11 23.45 -16.54
C GLU A 63 15.06 24.45 -15.87
N ALA A 64 14.67 25.73 -15.80
CA ALA A 64 15.44 26.74 -15.09
C ALA A 64 15.53 26.45 -13.58
N GLU A 65 14.44 26.02 -12.95
CA GLU A 65 14.43 25.61 -11.53
C GLU A 65 15.31 24.38 -11.28
N ASN A 66 15.29 23.40 -12.20
CA ASN A 66 16.17 22.24 -12.14
C ASN A 66 17.65 22.65 -12.26
N ALA A 67 17.98 23.56 -13.18
CA ALA A 67 19.33 24.06 -13.36
C ALA A 67 19.82 24.84 -12.13
N TYR A 68 18.96 25.68 -11.54
CA TYR A 68 19.25 26.39 -10.30
C TYR A 68 19.49 25.42 -9.14
N THR A 69 18.63 24.42 -8.97
CA THR A 69 18.78 23.37 -7.95
C THR A 69 20.10 22.60 -8.12
N ALA A 70 20.43 22.21 -9.36
CA ALA A 70 21.69 21.52 -9.66
C ALA A 70 22.91 22.39 -9.31
N ALA A 71 22.87 23.68 -9.60
CA ALA A 71 23.95 24.60 -9.26
C ALA A 71 24.08 24.81 -7.73
N MET A 72 22.96 24.99 -7.02
CA MET A 72 22.94 25.22 -5.57
C MET A 72 23.31 23.99 -4.74
N THR A 73 23.20 22.79 -5.30
CA THR A 73 23.50 21.53 -4.60
C THR A 73 24.77 20.85 -5.12
N ALA A 74 25.48 21.46 -6.07
CA ALA A 74 26.65 20.88 -6.72
C ALA A 74 27.76 20.49 -5.73
N ASP A 75 27.97 21.31 -4.70
CA ASP A 75 28.96 21.10 -3.63
C ASP A 75 28.63 19.90 -2.73
N THR A 76 27.37 19.52 -2.63
CA THR A 76 26.92 18.35 -1.86
C THR A 76 27.06 17.03 -2.60
N LYS A 77 27.46 17.03 -3.88
CA LYS A 77 27.56 15.82 -4.71
C LYS A 77 28.36 14.68 -4.05
N PRO A 78 29.54 14.91 -3.42
CA PRO A 78 30.27 13.85 -2.74
C PRO A 78 29.49 13.22 -1.58
N LEU A 79 28.71 14.02 -0.84
CA LEU A 79 27.85 13.52 0.24
C LEU A 79 26.68 12.71 -0.32
N GLN A 80 26.06 13.17 -1.42
CA GLN A 80 24.99 12.44 -2.11
C GLN A 80 25.47 11.06 -2.57
N ASP A 81 26.65 10.99 -3.22
CA ASP A 81 27.21 9.73 -3.73
C ASP A 81 27.57 8.77 -2.58
N LYS A 82 28.08 9.31 -1.46
CA LYS A 82 28.31 8.54 -0.24
C LYS A 82 27.00 7.97 0.32
N LEU A 83 25.97 8.81 0.50
CA LEU A 83 24.66 8.39 1.00
C LEU A 83 24.01 7.36 0.07
N TYR A 84 24.10 7.56 -1.25
CA TYR A 84 23.60 6.59 -2.23
C TYR A 84 24.28 5.23 -2.07
N SER A 85 25.61 5.21 -1.94
CA SER A 85 26.38 3.98 -1.76
C SER A 85 26.04 3.28 -0.43
N GLU A 86 25.87 4.05 0.66
CA GLU A 86 25.43 3.52 1.95
C GLU A 86 24.02 2.91 1.88
N LEU A 87 23.06 3.63 1.28
CA LEU A 87 21.69 3.14 1.10
C LEU A 87 21.64 1.89 0.23
N LEU A 88 22.39 1.86 -0.88
CA LEU A 88 22.51 0.67 -1.73
C LEU A 88 23.17 -0.50 -0.97
N GLY A 89 24.14 -0.20 -0.11
CA GLY A 89 24.79 -1.17 0.78
C GLY A 89 23.86 -1.81 1.81
N HIS A 90 22.65 -1.28 2.01
CA HIS A 90 21.61 -1.87 2.85
C HIS A 90 20.60 -2.74 2.06
N VAL A 91 20.73 -2.82 0.73
CA VAL A 91 19.79 -3.54 -0.13
C VAL A 91 20.36 -4.89 -0.53
N LYS A 92 19.60 -5.95 -0.25
CA LYS A 92 19.83 -7.28 -0.80
C LYS A 92 19.09 -7.42 -2.13
N GLN A 93 19.83 -7.47 -3.24
CA GLN A 93 19.23 -7.51 -4.58
C GLN A 93 18.52 -8.85 -4.85
N THR A 94 19.16 -9.97 -4.49
CA THR A 94 18.57 -11.30 -4.61
C THR A 94 17.83 -11.67 -3.33
N ASP A 95 16.51 -11.73 -3.40
CA ASP A 95 15.67 -11.99 -2.23
C ASP A 95 14.42 -12.79 -2.59
N VAL A 96 13.86 -13.53 -1.62
CA VAL A 96 12.68 -14.39 -1.79
C VAL A 96 11.66 -14.06 -0.72
N ASN A 97 10.45 -13.69 -1.11
CA ASN A 97 9.35 -13.46 -0.18
C ASN A 97 8.86 -14.75 0.45
N VAL A 98 8.35 -14.66 1.68
CA VAL A 98 7.88 -15.84 2.44
C VAL A 98 6.73 -16.51 1.66
N PRO A 99 6.88 -17.78 1.25
CA PRO A 99 5.83 -18.47 0.52
C PRO A 99 4.55 -18.59 1.35
N TYR A 100 3.41 -18.44 0.69
CA TYR A 100 2.09 -18.63 1.28
C TYR A 100 1.36 -19.77 0.56
N ARG A 101 0.58 -20.54 1.32
CA ARG A 101 -0.24 -21.60 0.74
C ARG A 101 -1.52 -21.00 0.17
N LEU A 102 -1.93 -21.47 -1.00
CA LEU A 102 -3.25 -21.23 -1.58
C LEU A 102 -3.64 -22.44 -2.43
N GLY A 103 -4.69 -23.14 -2.02
CA GLY A 103 -5.12 -24.41 -2.58
C GLY A 103 -4.01 -25.46 -2.55
N GLY A 104 -3.75 -26.06 -3.71
CA GLY A 104 -2.71 -27.09 -3.89
C GLY A 104 -1.28 -26.56 -4.06
N TYR A 105 -1.03 -25.27 -3.87
CA TYR A 105 0.25 -24.64 -4.21
C TYR A 105 0.78 -23.74 -3.08
N TYR A 106 2.09 -23.55 -3.09
CA TYR A 106 2.79 -22.48 -2.37
C TYR A 106 3.21 -21.41 -3.36
N TYR A 107 2.72 -20.20 -3.20
CA TYR A 107 3.05 -19.04 -4.04
C TYR A 107 4.05 -18.13 -3.36
N TYR A 108 4.91 -17.49 -4.15
CA TYR A 108 5.88 -16.51 -3.68
C TYR A 108 6.33 -15.62 -4.83
N SER A 109 7.12 -14.61 -4.49
CA SER A 109 7.87 -13.81 -5.46
C SER A 109 9.32 -13.70 -5.03
N ARG A 110 10.20 -13.51 -6.01
CA ARG A 110 11.64 -13.36 -5.80
C ARG A 110 12.22 -12.29 -6.71
N THR A 111 13.30 -11.67 -6.29
CA THR A 111 14.13 -10.77 -7.09
C THR A 111 15.46 -11.45 -7.37
N GLU A 112 16.06 -11.11 -8.51
CA GLU A 112 17.40 -11.58 -8.89
C GLU A 112 18.30 -10.36 -9.08
N GLU A 113 19.59 -10.54 -8.77
CA GLU A 113 20.60 -9.51 -9.00
C GLU A 113 20.59 -9.01 -10.45
N GLY A 114 20.69 -7.69 -10.63
CA GLY A 114 20.67 -7.04 -11.94
C GLY A 114 19.30 -6.99 -12.63
N LYS A 115 18.24 -7.60 -12.07
CA LYS A 115 16.87 -7.51 -12.58
C LYS A 115 16.08 -6.40 -11.86
N GLN A 116 15.20 -5.74 -12.61
CA GLN A 116 14.45 -4.58 -12.10
C GLN A 116 13.11 -4.96 -11.46
N TYR A 117 12.57 -6.14 -11.79
CA TYR A 117 11.23 -6.54 -11.39
C TYR A 117 11.20 -7.91 -10.71
N PRO A 118 10.22 -8.16 -9.82
CA PRO A 118 10.04 -9.47 -9.21
C PRO A 118 9.55 -10.52 -10.22
N ILE A 119 9.94 -11.77 -9.96
CA ILE A 119 9.46 -12.98 -10.62
C ILE A 119 8.46 -13.65 -9.68
N TYR A 120 7.24 -13.88 -10.15
CA TYR A 120 6.20 -14.60 -9.42
C TYR A 120 6.25 -16.07 -9.79
N ALA A 121 6.19 -16.92 -8.77
CA ALA A 121 6.32 -18.35 -8.92
C ALA A 121 5.46 -19.11 -7.91
N ARG A 122 5.34 -20.41 -8.16
CA ARG A 122 4.66 -21.34 -7.26
C ARG A 122 5.34 -22.70 -7.24
N LYS A 123 5.01 -23.49 -6.22
CA LYS A 123 5.43 -24.89 -6.07
C LYS A 123 4.24 -25.74 -5.66
N LYS A 124 4.05 -26.90 -6.30
CA LYS A 124 2.87 -27.76 -6.09
C LYS A 124 3.04 -28.64 -4.84
N GLY A 125 2.10 -28.54 -3.91
CA GLY A 125 1.97 -29.40 -2.73
C GLY A 125 3.04 -29.26 -1.64
N SER A 126 4.30 -29.00 -1.99
CA SER A 126 5.44 -28.82 -1.06
C SER A 126 6.39 -27.73 -1.53
N LEU A 127 7.12 -27.12 -0.59
CA LEU A 127 8.21 -26.18 -0.88
C LEU A 127 9.44 -26.85 -1.51
N ASP A 128 9.54 -28.17 -1.44
CA ASP A 128 10.60 -28.96 -2.10
C ASP A 128 10.26 -29.30 -3.55
N ALA A 129 9.01 -29.08 -3.98
CA ALA A 129 8.61 -29.31 -5.36
C ALA A 129 9.33 -28.37 -6.34
N PRO A 130 9.45 -28.76 -7.63
CA PRO A 130 9.97 -27.89 -8.67
C PRO A 130 9.22 -26.55 -8.74
N GLU A 131 9.95 -25.47 -9.04
CA GLU A 131 9.38 -24.15 -9.25
C GLU A 131 8.64 -24.08 -10.59
N GLU A 132 7.45 -23.48 -10.58
CA GLU A 132 6.69 -23.07 -11.76
C GLU A 132 6.61 -21.53 -11.77
N ILE A 133 7.21 -20.88 -12.79
CA ILE A 133 7.09 -19.43 -12.96
C ILE A 133 5.70 -19.11 -13.49
N THR A 134 4.93 -18.33 -12.74
CA THR A 134 3.59 -17.90 -13.15
C THR A 134 3.66 -16.61 -13.96
N LEU A 135 4.52 -15.66 -13.54
CA LEU A 135 4.69 -14.37 -14.20
C LEU A 135 6.10 -13.81 -13.97
N ASP A 136 6.87 -13.61 -15.04
CA ASP A 136 8.14 -12.87 -14.98
C ASP A 136 7.91 -11.45 -15.51
N LEU A 137 7.96 -10.46 -14.61
CA LEU A 137 7.76 -9.07 -14.98
C LEU A 137 8.94 -8.50 -15.78
N ASN A 138 10.14 -9.08 -15.69
CA ASN A 138 11.30 -8.62 -16.47
C ASN A 138 11.13 -8.99 -17.95
N GLU A 139 10.56 -10.15 -18.23
CA GLU A 139 10.22 -10.55 -19.59
C GLU A 139 9.11 -9.65 -20.18
N LEU A 140 8.08 -9.34 -19.39
CA LEU A 140 7.02 -8.42 -19.80
C LEU A 140 7.50 -6.97 -19.97
N ALA A 141 8.53 -6.56 -19.24
CA ALA A 141 9.07 -5.20 -19.29
C ALA A 141 10.03 -4.95 -20.46
N LYS A 142 10.40 -5.98 -21.26
CA LYS A 142 11.34 -5.82 -22.38
C LYS A 142 10.84 -4.77 -23.37
N GLY A 143 11.66 -3.75 -23.60
CA GLY A 143 11.34 -2.64 -24.51
C GLY A 143 10.39 -1.60 -23.94
N LEU A 144 9.93 -1.75 -22.69
CA LEU A 144 9.08 -0.77 -22.01
C LEU A 144 9.94 0.16 -21.13
N LYS A 145 9.55 1.44 -21.07
CA LYS A 145 10.16 2.42 -20.15
C LYS A 145 9.66 2.27 -18.71
N PHE A 146 8.51 1.63 -18.54
CA PHE A 146 7.84 1.44 -17.26
C PHE A 146 6.94 0.20 -17.34
N LEU A 147 6.82 -0.50 -16.22
CA LEU A 147 5.86 -1.57 -16.01
C LEU A 147 5.47 -1.58 -14.54
N ALA A 148 4.17 -1.64 -14.26
CA ALA A 148 3.63 -1.98 -12.95
C ALA A 148 2.65 -3.14 -13.08
N LEU A 149 2.70 -4.06 -12.11
CA LEU A 149 1.69 -5.11 -11.94
C LEU A 149 0.60 -4.59 -11.02
N GLY A 150 -0.65 -4.66 -11.47
CA GLY A 150 -1.85 -4.37 -10.68
C GLY A 150 -2.37 -5.64 -10.02
N SER A 151 -3.46 -6.17 -10.56
CA SER A 151 -4.06 -7.41 -10.07
C SER A 151 -3.16 -8.63 -10.37
N TYR A 152 -3.17 -9.58 -9.43
CA TYR A 152 -2.62 -10.93 -9.58
C TYR A 152 -3.56 -11.87 -8.81
N ARG A 153 -4.37 -12.65 -9.53
CA ARG A 153 -5.45 -13.48 -8.98
C ARG A 153 -5.47 -14.84 -9.67
N VAL A 154 -5.19 -15.88 -8.92
CA VAL A 154 -5.27 -17.25 -9.43
C VAL A 154 -6.69 -17.80 -9.18
N SER A 155 -7.21 -18.58 -10.13
CA SER A 155 -8.47 -19.33 -9.97
C SER A 155 -8.38 -20.34 -8.82
N ASP A 156 -9.52 -20.77 -8.27
CA ASP A 156 -9.56 -21.69 -7.13
C ASP A 156 -8.91 -23.05 -7.41
N ASP A 157 -9.01 -23.52 -8.66
CA ASP A 157 -8.36 -24.74 -9.14
C ASP A 157 -6.86 -24.58 -9.43
N GLY A 158 -6.34 -23.35 -9.38
CA GLY A 158 -4.95 -23.04 -9.67
C GLY A 158 -4.60 -23.02 -11.16
N ASN A 159 -5.55 -23.12 -12.09
CA ASN A 159 -5.21 -23.29 -13.50
C ASN A 159 -5.09 -21.98 -14.29
N LEU A 160 -5.79 -20.92 -13.87
CA LEU A 160 -5.82 -19.64 -14.57
C LEU A 160 -5.27 -18.52 -13.68
N LEU A 161 -4.53 -17.59 -14.28
CA LEU A 161 -4.07 -16.36 -13.66
C LEU A 161 -4.72 -15.17 -14.38
N ALA A 162 -5.53 -14.42 -13.63
CA ALA A 162 -5.94 -13.07 -14.00
C ALA A 162 -4.89 -12.08 -13.48
N TYR A 163 -4.22 -11.35 -14.38
CA TYR A 163 -3.25 -10.34 -14.00
C TYR A 163 -3.41 -9.06 -14.82
N SER A 164 -3.09 -7.91 -14.25
CA SER A 164 -3.21 -6.63 -14.96
C SER A 164 -1.92 -5.81 -14.93
N THR A 165 -1.62 -5.08 -16.00
CA THR A 165 -0.38 -4.28 -16.12
C THR A 165 -0.64 -2.84 -16.56
N ASP A 166 0.17 -1.91 -16.03
CA ASP A 166 0.27 -0.51 -16.47
C ASP A 166 1.68 -0.27 -17.01
N ASN A 167 1.79 0.12 -18.27
CA ASN A 167 3.06 0.44 -18.94
C ASN A 167 3.28 1.95 -19.14
N THR A 168 2.41 2.79 -18.57
CA THR A 168 2.40 4.25 -18.74
C THR A 168 2.72 5.00 -17.45
N GLY A 169 2.48 4.40 -16.28
CA GLY A 169 2.59 5.05 -14.97
C GLY A 169 1.36 5.87 -14.59
N TYR A 170 0.30 5.86 -15.41
CA TYR A 170 -0.96 6.56 -15.15
C TYR A 170 -1.95 5.76 -14.31
N ARG A 171 -1.54 4.58 -13.79
CA ARG A 171 -2.38 3.63 -13.04
C ARG A 171 -3.59 3.13 -13.82
N GLN A 172 -3.43 3.03 -15.14
CA GLN A 172 -4.44 2.47 -16.03
C GLN A 172 -4.01 1.06 -16.42
N TYR A 173 -4.64 0.06 -15.79
CA TYR A 173 -4.23 -1.32 -15.94
C TYR A 173 -5.04 -2.03 -17.01
N THR A 174 -4.35 -2.80 -17.85
CA THR A 174 -4.98 -3.75 -18.78
C THR A 174 -4.93 -5.13 -18.17
N LEU A 175 -6.09 -5.77 -18.00
CA LEU A 175 -6.27 -7.13 -17.52
C LEU A 175 -6.07 -8.16 -18.64
N TYR A 176 -5.37 -9.23 -18.31
CA TYR A 176 -5.08 -10.40 -19.14
C TYR A 176 -5.40 -11.68 -18.35
N ILE A 177 -5.75 -12.75 -19.07
CA ILE A 177 -5.93 -14.08 -18.49
C ILE A 177 -4.87 -15.04 -19.08
N LYS A 178 -4.14 -15.74 -18.22
CA LYS A 178 -3.10 -16.70 -18.59
C LYS A 178 -3.45 -18.09 -18.09
N ASP A 179 -3.39 -19.09 -18.96
CA ASP A 179 -3.43 -20.49 -18.55
C ASP A 179 -2.06 -20.89 -17.97
N LEU A 180 -2.04 -21.22 -16.68
CA LEU A 180 -0.81 -21.58 -15.96
C LEU A 180 -0.31 -22.99 -16.28
N ARG A 181 -1.10 -23.82 -16.98
CA ARG A 181 -0.71 -25.17 -17.41
C ARG A 181 0.09 -25.14 -18.70
N THR A 182 -0.28 -24.23 -19.62
CA THR A 182 0.33 -24.11 -20.95
C THR A 182 1.23 -22.89 -21.08
N GLY A 183 1.05 -21.88 -20.23
CA GLY A 183 1.71 -20.58 -20.32
C GLY A 183 1.06 -19.63 -21.33
N ALA A 184 0.01 -20.05 -22.05
CA ALA A 184 -0.65 -19.25 -23.08
C ALA A 184 -1.57 -18.17 -22.49
N LEU A 185 -1.67 -17.04 -23.17
CA LEU A 185 -2.71 -16.04 -22.91
C LEU A 185 -4.02 -16.46 -23.58
N LEU A 186 -5.12 -16.26 -22.87
CA LEU A 186 -6.46 -16.34 -23.44
C LEU A 186 -6.81 -15.03 -24.18
N PRO A 187 -7.89 -15.00 -24.99
CA PRO A 187 -8.23 -13.82 -25.81
C PRO A 187 -8.61 -12.56 -25.03
N GLU A 188 -8.93 -12.66 -23.74
CA GLU A 188 -9.37 -11.54 -22.94
C GLU A 188 -8.27 -10.49 -22.76
N LYS A 189 -8.61 -9.27 -23.15
CA LYS A 189 -7.81 -8.06 -22.92
C LYS A 189 -8.76 -6.93 -22.55
N ILE A 190 -8.81 -6.59 -21.26
CA ILE A 190 -9.80 -5.63 -20.73
C ILE A 190 -9.05 -4.44 -20.16
N GLU A 191 -9.27 -3.26 -20.73
CA GLU A 191 -8.57 -2.05 -20.31
C GLU A 191 -9.22 -1.43 -19.07
N ARG A 192 -8.46 -0.59 -18.37
CA ARG A 192 -8.95 0.27 -17.27
C ARG A 192 -9.49 -0.51 -16.07
N VAL A 193 -8.98 -1.72 -15.84
CA VAL A 193 -9.42 -2.60 -14.74
C VAL A 193 -8.71 -2.23 -13.45
N ASP A 194 -9.47 -1.93 -12.41
CA ASP A 194 -8.94 -1.67 -11.06
C ASP A 194 -8.83 -2.97 -10.26
N THR A 195 -9.92 -3.74 -10.19
CA THR A 195 -10.00 -5.00 -9.44
C THR A 195 -10.56 -6.13 -10.30
N VAL A 196 -10.09 -7.37 -10.08
CA VAL A 196 -10.64 -8.60 -10.68
C VAL A 196 -10.80 -9.71 -9.62
N ILE A 197 -11.83 -10.53 -9.76
CA ILE A 197 -12.19 -11.63 -8.85
C ILE A 197 -12.68 -12.82 -9.68
N TRP A 198 -12.32 -14.03 -9.26
CA TRP A 198 -12.87 -15.27 -9.79
C TRP A 198 -14.15 -15.66 -9.06
N ALA A 199 -15.18 -16.02 -9.82
CA ALA A 199 -16.26 -16.86 -9.31
C ALA A 199 -15.77 -18.27 -8.97
N GLN A 200 -16.60 -19.06 -8.30
CA GLN A 200 -16.22 -20.42 -7.86
C GLN A 200 -16.13 -21.43 -9.01
N ASP A 201 -16.69 -21.12 -10.17
CA ASP A 201 -16.69 -21.98 -11.35
C ASP A 201 -15.35 -22.01 -12.10
N ASN A 202 -14.37 -21.19 -11.70
CA ASN A 202 -13.06 -21.01 -12.36
C ASN A 202 -13.17 -20.55 -13.83
N ASN A 203 -14.30 -19.99 -14.23
CA ASN A 203 -14.59 -19.62 -15.62
C ASN A 203 -15.24 -18.24 -15.75
N THR A 204 -15.88 -17.75 -14.70
CA THR A 204 -16.46 -16.41 -14.66
C THR A 204 -15.57 -15.48 -13.84
N ILE A 205 -15.24 -14.32 -14.42
CA ILE A 205 -14.59 -13.22 -13.71
C ILE A 205 -15.58 -12.10 -13.46
N PHE A 206 -15.36 -11.41 -12.35
CA PHE A 206 -15.95 -10.11 -12.07
C PHE A 206 -14.84 -9.08 -11.97
N TYR A 207 -15.07 -7.88 -12.50
CA TYR A 207 -14.06 -6.83 -12.47
C TYR A 207 -14.68 -5.43 -12.36
N VAL A 208 -13.90 -4.51 -11.79
CA VAL A 208 -14.24 -3.08 -11.68
C VAL A 208 -13.41 -2.30 -12.69
N THR A 209 -14.01 -1.33 -13.38
CA THR A 209 -13.31 -0.39 -14.26
C THR A 209 -13.41 1.05 -13.79
N GLU A 210 -12.40 1.86 -14.14
CA GLU A 210 -12.41 3.30 -13.92
C GLU A 210 -12.97 4.11 -15.11
N ASP A 211 -13.64 5.23 -14.81
CA ASP A 211 -14.07 6.24 -15.80
C ASP A 211 -12.88 6.92 -16.51
N ASN A 212 -13.00 7.15 -17.82
CA ASN A 212 -11.89 7.56 -18.69
C ASN A 212 -11.32 8.96 -18.46
N VAL A 213 -12.11 9.86 -17.87
CA VAL A 213 -11.69 11.22 -17.57
C VAL A 213 -11.32 11.36 -16.11
N THR A 214 -12.22 10.94 -15.22
CA THR A 214 -12.11 11.16 -13.78
C THR A 214 -11.24 10.13 -13.08
N LYS A 215 -11.03 8.95 -13.68
CA LYS A 215 -10.36 7.78 -13.10
C LYS A 215 -11.04 7.20 -11.86
N ARG A 216 -12.31 7.55 -11.64
CA ARG A 216 -13.12 7.01 -10.55
C ARG A 216 -13.53 5.58 -10.87
N SER A 217 -13.35 4.65 -9.94
CA SER A 217 -13.82 3.27 -10.11
C SER A 217 -15.34 3.23 -9.90
N ASP A 218 -16.11 3.02 -10.98
CA ASP A 218 -17.56 3.25 -10.95
C ASP A 218 -18.42 2.11 -11.51
N SER A 219 -17.82 1.17 -12.25
CA SER A 219 -18.56 0.16 -13.00
C SER A 219 -18.05 -1.25 -12.71
N PHE A 220 -18.96 -2.14 -12.33
CA PHE A 220 -18.70 -3.53 -11.98
C PHE A 220 -19.32 -4.47 -13.00
N TYR A 221 -18.47 -5.26 -13.64
CA TYR A 221 -18.81 -6.14 -14.74
C TYR A 221 -18.68 -7.61 -14.36
N ARG A 222 -19.39 -8.45 -15.11
CA ARG A 222 -19.25 -9.90 -15.14
C ARG A 222 -18.89 -10.35 -16.54
N HIS A 223 -17.98 -11.31 -16.65
CA HIS A 223 -17.57 -11.88 -17.91
C HIS A 223 -17.29 -13.37 -17.78
N VAL A 224 -17.91 -14.16 -18.66
CA VAL A 224 -17.63 -15.59 -18.82
C VAL A 224 -16.54 -15.73 -19.89
N LEU A 225 -15.43 -16.37 -19.55
CA LEU A 225 -14.29 -16.49 -20.45
C LEU A 225 -14.66 -17.17 -21.78
N GLY A 226 -14.05 -16.70 -22.87
CA GLY A 226 -14.29 -17.17 -24.23
C GLY A 226 -15.61 -16.71 -24.85
N THR A 227 -16.45 -15.96 -24.13
CA THR A 227 -17.70 -15.40 -24.67
C THR A 227 -17.50 -13.95 -25.12
N PRO A 228 -18.32 -13.42 -26.04
CA PRO A 228 -18.23 -12.01 -26.43
C PRO A 228 -18.93 -11.05 -25.45
N SER A 229 -19.63 -11.55 -24.42
CA SER A 229 -20.44 -10.71 -23.53
C SER A 229 -19.64 -10.17 -22.35
N TYR A 230 -19.83 -8.88 -22.07
CA TYR A 230 -19.34 -8.19 -20.88
C TYR A 230 -20.53 -7.52 -20.20
N ASP A 231 -21.10 -8.17 -19.18
CA ASP A 231 -22.35 -7.73 -18.57
C ASP A 231 -22.04 -6.66 -17.52
N LEU A 232 -22.60 -5.45 -17.65
CA LEU A 232 -22.59 -4.46 -16.57
C LEU A 232 -23.56 -4.91 -15.47
N VAL A 233 -23.04 -5.27 -14.30
CA VAL A 233 -23.83 -5.79 -13.17
C VAL A 233 -24.23 -4.68 -12.20
N TYR A 234 -23.35 -3.70 -12.00
CA TYR A 234 -23.59 -2.55 -11.13
C TYR A 234 -22.78 -1.34 -11.56
N ARG A 235 -23.36 -0.15 -11.40
CA ARG A 235 -22.68 1.14 -11.57
C ARG A 235 -23.09 2.07 -10.44
N ASP A 236 -22.14 2.82 -9.89
CA ASP A 236 -22.41 3.87 -8.90
C ASP A 236 -22.26 5.24 -9.56
N ASP A 237 -23.39 5.88 -9.88
CA ASP A 237 -23.39 7.16 -10.59
C ASP A 237 -23.13 8.37 -9.67
N ASP A 238 -23.07 8.18 -8.35
CA ASP A 238 -22.76 9.26 -7.40
C ASP A 238 -21.24 9.45 -7.29
N GLU A 239 -20.73 10.55 -7.87
CA GLU A 239 -19.30 10.91 -7.97
C GLU A 239 -18.54 10.94 -6.63
N LEU A 240 -19.24 10.98 -5.49
CA LEU A 240 -18.62 10.90 -4.17
C LEU A 240 -18.17 9.48 -3.78
N TYR A 241 -18.59 8.47 -4.53
CA TYR A 241 -18.35 7.06 -4.24
C TYR A 241 -17.41 6.43 -5.27
N ASP A 242 -16.43 5.70 -4.77
CA ASP A 242 -15.69 4.70 -5.53
C ASP A 242 -16.24 3.31 -5.20
N ILE A 243 -16.18 2.40 -6.18
CA ILE A 243 -16.51 1.00 -5.96
C ILE A 243 -15.24 0.15 -6.01
N GLY A 244 -15.16 -0.82 -5.10
CA GLY A 244 -14.23 -1.94 -5.15
C GLY A 244 -15.00 -3.24 -5.03
N ALA A 245 -14.34 -4.36 -5.30
CA ALA A 245 -14.96 -5.67 -5.11
C ALA A 245 -13.98 -6.66 -4.47
N PHE A 246 -14.50 -7.65 -3.76
CA PHE A 246 -13.72 -8.74 -3.21
C PHE A 246 -14.57 -10.00 -3.09
N ARG A 247 -13.93 -11.14 -2.84
CA ARG A 247 -14.60 -12.37 -2.43
C ARG A 247 -14.41 -12.54 -0.93
N THR A 248 -15.45 -12.98 -0.21
CA THR A 248 -15.34 -13.31 1.21
C THR A 248 -14.25 -14.36 1.42
N ARG A 249 -13.59 -14.36 2.57
CA ARG A 249 -12.40 -15.21 2.77
C ARG A 249 -12.74 -16.70 2.69
N ASP A 250 -13.92 -17.08 3.16
CA ASP A 250 -14.47 -18.42 3.02
C ASP A 250 -14.95 -18.77 1.60
N LYS A 251 -14.78 -17.83 0.66
CA LYS A 251 -15.08 -17.95 -0.77
C LYS A 251 -16.57 -18.07 -1.10
N ALA A 252 -17.47 -17.87 -0.13
CA ALA A 252 -18.90 -18.06 -0.32
C ALA A 252 -19.57 -16.95 -1.14
N PHE A 253 -19.12 -15.70 -1.01
CA PHE A 253 -19.77 -14.55 -1.64
C PHE A 253 -18.79 -13.66 -2.39
N ILE A 254 -19.26 -13.07 -3.49
CA ILE A 254 -18.64 -11.91 -4.12
C ILE A 254 -19.35 -10.68 -3.57
N VAL A 255 -18.58 -9.67 -3.18
CA VAL A 255 -19.05 -8.42 -2.58
C VAL A 255 -18.53 -7.25 -3.39
N VAL A 256 -19.42 -6.34 -3.76
CA VAL A 256 -19.11 -5.02 -4.28
C VAL A 256 -19.32 -4.02 -3.15
N GLN A 257 -18.27 -3.29 -2.81
CA GLN A 257 -18.27 -2.27 -1.77
C GLN A 257 -18.19 -0.90 -2.45
N SER A 258 -19.25 -0.12 -2.32
CA SER A 258 -19.28 1.30 -2.65
C SER A 258 -18.93 2.11 -1.40
N GLY A 259 -18.08 3.13 -1.52
CA GLY A 259 -17.63 3.93 -0.39
C GLY A 259 -17.29 5.38 -0.75
N SER A 260 -17.81 6.31 0.07
CA SER A 260 -17.36 7.69 0.12
C SER A 260 -16.48 7.92 1.36
N LYS A 261 -16.14 9.18 1.66
CA LYS A 261 -15.37 9.51 2.88
C LYS A 261 -16.09 9.11 4.18
N THR A 262 -17.42 9.16 4.19
CA THR A 262 -18.21 8.96 5.43
C THR A 262 -19.26 7.84 5.33
N THR A 263 -19.51 7.29 4.14
CA THR A 263 -20.64 6.37 3.91
C THR A 263 -20.19 5.17 3.09
N SER A 264 -20.81 4.00 3.31
CA SER A 264 -20.58 2.82 2.48
C SER A 264 -21.86 2.02 2.22
N GLU A 265 -21.88 1.28 1.11
CA GLU A 265 -22.87 0.24 0.79
C GLU A 265 -22.13 -1.01 0.32
N ALA A 266 -22.60 -2.17 0.76
CA ALA A 266 -22.14 -3.46 0.28
C ALA A 266 -23.29 -4.17 -0.44
N ARG A 267 -22.99 -4.69 -1.62
CA ARG A 267 -23.86 -5.55 -2.41
C ARG A 267 -23.18 -6.89 -2.61
N TYR A 268 -23.93 -7.98 -2.61
CA TYR A 268 -23.33 -9.32 -2.66
C TYR A 268 -24.13 -10.31 -3.50
N LEU A 269 -23.45 -11.35 -3.98
CA LEU A 269 -24.05 -12.52 -4.62
C LEU A 269 -23.27 -13.80 -4.24
N PRO A 270 -23.91 -14.98 -4.23
CA PRO A 270 -23.21 -16.25 -4.00
C PRO A 270 -22.17 -16.51 -5.10
N ALA A 271 -20.93 -16.81 -4.70
CA ALA A 271 -19.83 -16.99 -5.66
C ALA A 271 -19.97 -18.26 -6.51
N ASP A 272 -20.78 -19.22 -6.07
CA ASP A 272 -21.15 -20.45 -6.79
C ASP A 272 -22.33 -20.24 -7.76
N LYS A 273 -22.97 -19.07 -7.73
CA LYS A 273 -24.07 -18.69 -8.62
C LYS A 273 -23.79 -17.34 -9.28
N PRO A 274 -22.72 -17.24 -10.10
CA PRO A 274 -22.26 -15.97 -10.65
C PRO A 274 -23.27 -15.31 -11.60
N ALA A 275 -24.29 -16.03 -12.06
CA ALA A 275 -25.37 -15.48 -12.87
C ALA A 275 -26.41 -14.68 -12.05
N GLU A 276 -26.49 -14.85 -10.73
CA GLU A 276 -27.48 -14.17 -9.89
C GLU A 276 -27.28 -12.65 -9.83
N ALA A 277 -28.36 -11.93 -9.52
CA ALA A 277 -28.32 -10.50 -9.29
C ALA A 277 -27.73 -10.16 -7.91
N LEU A 278 -27.09 -8.99 -7.83
CA LEU A 278 -26.60 -8.44 -6.56
C LEU A 278 -27.74 -8.12 -5.59
N ARG A 279 -27.54 -8.46 -4.32
CA ARG A 279 -28.42 -8.13 -3.20
C ARG A 279 -27.77 -7.07 -2.34
N VAL A 280 -28.52 -6.06 -1.92
CA VAL A 280 -28.02 -5.05 -0.97
C VAL A 280 -27.96 -5.66 0.43
N LEU A 281 -26.80 -5.55 1.11
CA LEU A 281 -26.66 -6.01 2.50
C LEU A 281 -27.41 -5.07 3.46
N VAL A 282 -27.07 -3.78 3.43
CA VAL A 282 -27.75 -2.69 4.13
C VAL A 282 -27.70 -1.45 3.24
N PRO A 283 -28.83 -0.77 2.95
CA PRO A 283 -28.81 0.44 2.15
C PRO A 283 -27.91 1.52 2.76
N ARG A 284 -27.21 2.29 1.91
CA ARG A 284 -26.35 3.38 2.41
C ARG A 284 -27.12 4.41 3.25
N LYS A 285 -26.45 4.91 4.28
CA LYS A 285 -26.91 6.00 5.14
C LYS A 285 -25.75 6.95 5.42
N THR A 286 -25.98 8.26 5.32
CA THR A 286 -24.94 9.26 5.61
C THR A 286 -24.28 9.01 6.96
N ASP A 287 -22.95 9.10 6.98
CA ASP A 287 -22.07 8.88 8.14
C ASP A 287 -22.05 7.45 8.69
N HIS A 288 -22.67 6.49 7.98
CA HIS A 288 -22.60 5.06 8.28
C HIS A 288 -21.62 4.35 7.33
N ARG A 289 -20.49 3.94 7.90
CA ARG A 289 -19.50 3.06 7.27
C ARG A 289 -19.57 1.68 7.86
N TYR A 290 -19.57 0.67 7.00
CA TYR A 290 -19.48 -0.71 7.38
C TYR A 290 -18.73 -1.54 6.34
N PHE A 291 -18.08 -2.60 6.81
CA PHE A 291 -17.31 -3.54 6.01
C PHE A 291 -17.71 -4.95 6.40
N VAL A 292 -17.74 -5.86 5.43
CA VAL A 292 -18.32 -7.20 5.63
C VAL A 292 -17.35 -8.30 5.19
N ASP A 293 -17.35 -9.40 5.94
CA ASP A 293 -16.82 -10.69 5.50
C ASP A 293 -17.82 -11.77 5.93
N HIS A 294 -17.63 -13.00 5.47
CA HIS A 294 -18.55 -14.10 5.71
C HIS A 294 -17.83 -15.31 6.32
N ARG A 295 -18.53 -16.00 7.23
CA ARG A 295 -18.12 -17.29 7.75
C ARG A 295 -19.34 -18.09 8.19
N GLY A 296 -19.44 -19.31 7.68
CA GLY A 296 -20.47 -20.27 8.08
C GLY A 296 -21.81 -19.88 7.47
N ASN A 297 -22.74 -19.36 8.29
CA ASN A 297 -24.07 -18.90 7.86
C ASN A 297 -24.33 -17.46 8.31
N ARG A 298 -23.26 -16.67 8.45
CA ARG A 298 -23.32 -15.32 9.01
C ARG A 298 -22.36 -14.39 8.30
N PHE A 299 -22.86 -13.19 8.04
CA PHE A 299 -22.01 -12.04 7.80
C PHE A 299 -21.46 -11.50 9.12
N TYR A 300 -20.21 -11.08 9.08
CA TYR A 300 -19.53 -10.35 10.13
C TYR A 300 -19.33 -8.92 9.62
N ILE A 301 -19.84 -7.95 10.36
CA ILE A 301 -19.99 -6.58 9.87
C ILE A 301 -19.30 -5.62 10.86
N ARG A 302 -18.18 -5.05 10.44
CA ARG A 302 -17.46 -4.00 11.17
C ARG A 302 -18.12 -2.67 10.84
N THR A 303 -18.79 -2.05 11.79
CA THR A 303 -19.65 -0.87 11.55
C THR A 303 -19.34 0.28 12.50
N ASN A 304 -19.42 1.52 12.01
CA ASN A 304 -19.34 2.73 12.85
C ASN A 304 -20.71 3.21 13.37
N ASP A 305 -21.79 2.48 13.06
CA ASP A 305 -23.14 2.78 13.52
C ASP A 305 -23.18 2.93 15.05
N HIS A 306 -23.47 4.16 15.49
CA HIS A 306 -23.41 4.60 16.89
C HIS A 306 -22.07 4.33 17.60
N ALA A 307 -20.98 4.15 16.84
CA ALA A 307 -19.68 3.71 17.34
C ALA A 307 -18.52 4.29 16.49
N LYS A 308 -18.03 5.50 16.81
CA LYS A 308 -16.90 6.12 16.05
C LYS A 308 -15.65 5.25 15.96
N ASN A 309 -15.39 4.45 17.00
CA ASN A 309 -14.28 3.50 17.08
C ASN A 309 -14.61 2.11 16.53
N TYR A 310 -15.73 2.00 15.81
CA TYR A 310 -16.30 0.77 15.28
C TYR A 310 -16.70 -0.26 16.36
N ARG A 311 -17.66 -1.09 15.97
CA ARG A 311 -18.07 -2.32 16.67
C ARG A 311 -18.18 -3.44 15.64
N LEU A 312 -18.19 -4.69 16.11
CA LEU A 312 -18.38 -5.86 15.25
C LEU A 312 -19.71 -6.51 15.58
N VAL A 313 -20.58 -6.63 14.58
CA VAL A 313 -21.84 -7.36 14.71
C VAL A 313 -21.85 -8.56 13.76
N THR A 314 -22.77 -9.49 13.98
CA THR A 314 -23.06 -10.56 13.04
C THR A 314 -24.52 -10.54 12.62
N ALA A 315 -24.80 -10.97 11.39
CA ALA A 315 -26.16 -11.11 10.87
C ALA A 315 -26.29 -12.46 10.14
N PRO A 316 -27.45 -13.14 10.18
CA PRO A 316 -27.70 -14.29 9.31
C PRO A 316 -27.52 -13.92 7.84
N ASP A 317 -26.88 -14.78 7.05
CA ASP A 317 -26.67 -14.56 5.61
C ASP A 317 -27.99 -14.61 4.79
N ILE A 318 -29.00 -15.31 5.30
CA ILE A 318 -30.36 -15.38 4.74
C ILE A 318 -31.18 -14.08 4.91
N ASP A 319 -30.91 -13.29 5.97
CA ASP A 319 -31.58 -12.01 6.25
C ASP A 319 -30.61 -11.09 7.03
N PRO A 320 -29.71 -10.38 6.34
CA PRO A 320 -28.65 -9.58 6.97
C PRO A 320 -29.13 -8.21 7.48
N ALA A 321 -30.46 -7.95 7.45
CA ALA A 321 -31.02 -6.67 7.87
C ALA A 321 -30.59 -6.28 9.29
N MET A 322 -30.43 -4.97 9.52
CA MET A 322 -29.93 -4.43 10.80
C MET A 322 -30.72 -4.90 12.03
N LYS A 323 -32.03 -5.16 11.90
CA LYS A 323 -32.89 -5.73 12.96
C LYS A 323 -32.40 -7.10 13.47
N ASN A 324 -31.66 -7.85 12.66
CA ASN A 324 -31.14 -9.18 12.99
C ASN A 324 -29.68 -9.15 13.44
N TRP A 325 -29.09 -7.96 13.54
CA TRP A 325 -27.70 -7.81 13.99
C TRP A 325 -27.56 -8.20 15.44
N LYS A 326 -26.53 -9.00 15.73
CA LYS A 326 -26.13 -9.38 17.09
C LYS A 326 -24.72 -8.88 17.36
N GLU A 327 -24.56 -8.15 18.45
CA GLU A 327 -23.26 -7.65 18.90
C GLU A 327 -22.29 -8.81 19.13
N LEU A 328 -21.06 -8.67 18.63
CA LEU A 328 -19.96 -9.62 18.84
C LEU A 328 -18.77 -8.95 19.53
N ILE A 329 -18.38 -7.75 19.09
CA ILE A 329 -17.37 -6.91 19.74
C ILE A 329 -17.96 -5.52 19.95
N PRO A 330 -18.36 -5.15 21.19
CA PRO A 330 -18.97 -3.86 21.44
C PRO A 330 -17.99 -2.70 21.23
N ALA A 331 -18.56 -1.52 20.97
CA ALA A 331 -17.81 -0.28 20.83
C ALA A 331 -17.02 0.03 22.12
N ARG A 332 -15.79 0.52 21.97
CA ARG A 332 -14.92 0.93 23.09
C ARG A 332 -14.38 2.34 22.85
N ALA A 333 -14.49 3.21 23.86
CA ALA A 333 -14.08 4.61 23.73
C ALA A 333 -12.59 4.82 23.45
N ASN A 334 -11.73 3.91 23.94
CA ASN A 334 -10.27 4.03 23.87
C ASN A 334 -9.59 2.99 22.96
N VAL A 335 -10.38 2.20 22.23
CA VAL A 335 -9.86 1.17 21.32
C VAL A 335 -10.65 1.21 20.03
N LYS A 336 -9.99 1.59 18.94
CA LYS A 336 -10.58 1.51 17.61
C LYS A 336 -10.44 0.07 17.10
N LEU A 337 -11.56 -0.55 16.75
CA LEU A 337 -11.58 -1.77 15.97
C LEU A 337 -11.21 -1.40 14.53
N ASP A 338 -9.96 -1.67 14.16
CA ASP A 338 -9.41 -1.24 12.88
C ASP A 338 -9.74 -2.22 11.77
N ASP A 339 -9.62 -3.54 12.02
CA ASP A 339 -10.02 -4.59 11.08
C ASP A 339 -10.25 -5.96 11.73
N PHE A 340 -10.73 -6.93 10.93
CA PHE A 340 -10.83 -8.33 11.33
C PHE A 340 -10.61 -9.28 10.14
N ASP A 341 -10.12 -10.48 10.46
CA ASP A 341 -9.77 -11.54 9.52
C ASP A 341 -10.41 -12.86 9.97
N LEU A 342 -11.27 -13.46 9.13
CA LEU A 342 -11.99 -14.68 9.48
C LEU A 342 -11.25 -15.95 9.04
N PHE A 343 -11.13 -16.92 9.92
CA PHE A 343 -10.71 -18.28 9.63
C PHE A 343 -11.84 -19.24 9.99
N LYS A 344 -11.72 -20.50 9.55
CA LYS A 344 -12.73 -21.53 9.85
C LYS A 344 -13.02 -21.64 11.34
N ASN A 345 -12.01 -21.58 12.21
CA ASN A 345 -12.18 -21.71 13.67
C ASN A 345 -11.78 -20.46 14.46
N TYR A 346 -11.14 -19.47 13.83
CA TYR A 346 -10.57 -18.32 14.52
C TYR A 346 -10.95 -17.00 13.84
N MET A 347 -10.78 -15.90 14.57
CA MET A 347 -10.80 -14.55 14.02
C MET A 347 -9.62 -13.78 14.56
N ALA A 348 -8.80 -13.20 13.68
CA ALA A 348 -7.83 -12.20 14.11
C ALA A 348 -8.49 -10.82 14.08
N VAL A 349 -8.24 -10.02 15.10
CA VAL A 349 -8.80 -8.67 15.25
C VAL A 349 -7.65 -7.69 15.35
N SER A 350 -7.62 -6.74 14.42
CA SER A 350 -6.66 -5.64 14.38
C SER A 350 -7.27 -4.43 15.08
N GLU A 351 -6.58 -3.89 16.08
CA GLU A 351 -7.07 -2.79 16.91
C GLU A 351 -6.01 -1.69 17.03
N LEU A 352 -6.46 -0.44 17.19
CA LEU A 352 -5.59 0.68 17.55
C LEU A 352 -5.91 1.11 18.99
N LYS A 353 -4.92 1.01 19.87
CA LYS A 353 -5.02 1.36 21.29
C LYS A 353 -3.81 2.20 21.69
N GLY A 354 -4.03 3.38 22.26
CA GLY A 354 -2.95 4.27 22.70
C GLY A 354 -1.98 4.69 21.57
N GLY A 355 -2.47 4.72 20.32
CA GLY A 355 -1.63 5.00 19.14
C GLY A 355 -0.69 3.85 18.75
N SER A 356 -0.94 2.63 19.18
CA SER A 356 -0.24 1.42 18.74
C SER A 356 -1.21 0.42 18.16
N GLN A 357 -0.83 -0.20 17.05
CA GLN A 357 -1.57 -1.31 16.44
C GLN A 357 -1.36 -2.56 17.28
N THR A 358 -2.42 -3.34 17.46
CA THR A 358 -2.38 -4.61 18.19
C THR A 358 -3.20 -5.65 17.45
N ILE A 359 -2.82 -6.92 17.60
CA ILE A 359 -3.58 -8.05 17.09
C ILE A 359 -3.97 -8.93 18.27
N ARG A 360 -5.22 -9.38 18.29
CA ARG A 360 -5.67 -10.46 19.17
C ARG A 360 -6.46 -11.49 18.38
N VAL A 361 -6.35 -12.75 18.80
CA VAL A 361 -7.03 -13.88 18.16
C VAL A 361 -8.19 -14.32 19.04
N ILE A 362 -9.36 -14.52 18.42
CA ILE A 362 -10.55 -15.11 19.05
C ILE A 362 -10.73 -16.51 18.48
N ASP A 363 -10.84 -17.52 19.34
CA ASP A 363 -11.34 -18.84 18.94
C ASP A 363 -12.87 -18.81 19.04
N PHE A 364 -13.56 -19.17 17.96
CA PHE A 364 -15.03 -19.18 17.94
C PHE A 364 -15.68 -20.19 18.89
N LYS A 365 -14.92 -21.17 19.39
CA LYS A 365 -15.36 -22.11 20.43
C LYS A 365 -15.03 -21.65 21.84
N ALA A 366 -14.07 -20.74 21.99
CA ALA A 366 -13.65 -20.24 23.30
C ALA A 366 -14.42 -18.98 23.69
N THR A 367 -14.40 -18.67 24.99
CA THR A 367 -15.01 -17.45 25.55
C THR A 367 -14.02 -16.29 25.69
N HIS A 368 -12.76 -16.48 25.32
CA HIS A 368 -11.69 -15.49 25.50
C HIS A 368 -10.91 -15.24 24.21
N SER A 369 -10.22 -14.10 24.17
CA SER A 369 -9.31 -13.73 23.09
C SER A 369 -7.88 -13.63 23.59
N THR A 370 -6.92 -14.07 22.79
CA THR A 370 -5.49 -14.07 23.12
C THR A 370 -4.78 -12.93 22.38
N PRO A 371 -4.19 -11.94 23.08
CA PRO A 371 -3.38 -10.91 22.43
C PRO A 371 -2.04 -11.49 21.96
N ILE A 372 -1.53 -10.97 20.84
CA ILE A 372 -0.14 -11.20 20.42
C ILE A 372 0.73 -10.16 21.12
N ALA A 373 1.74 -10.60 21.86
CA ALA A 373 2.66 -9.72 22.58
C ALA A 373 3.80 -9.24 21.67
N PHE A 374 4.19 -7.97 21.83
CA PHE A 374 5.27 -7.35 21.07
C PHE A 374 6.32 -6.75 22.02
N PRO A 375 7.62 -6.93 21.73
CA PRO A 375 8.68 -6.62 22.70
C PRO A 375 9.02 -5.12 22.79
N GLU A 376 8.72 -4.33 21.75
CA GLU A 376 9.13 -2.92 21.69
C GLU A 376 7.98 -1.96 22.07
N PRO A 377 8.29 -0.78 22.66
CA PRO A 377 7.27 0.20 23.03
C PRO A 377 6.66 0.95 21.83
N VAL A 378 7.40 0.98 20.72
CA VAL A 378 7.01 1.60 19.45
C VAL A 378 7.23 0.60 18.34
N TYR A 379 6.16 0.22 17.66
CA TYR A 379 6.19 -0.72 16.56
C TYR A 379 4.97 -0.51 15.66
N SER A 380 4.98 -1.20 14.53
CA SER A 380 3.82 -1.41 13.68
C SER A 380 3.62 -2.91 13.48
N VAL A 381 2.37 -3.33 13.52
CA VAL A 381 1.99 -4.72 13.26
C VAL A 381 0.78 -4.74 12.35
N PHE A 382 0.81 -5.64 11.37
CA PHE A 382 -0.23 -5.80 10.37
C PHE A 382 -0.49 -7.29 10.16
N VAL A 383 -1.75 -7.68 10.00
CA VAL A 383 -2.06 -8.99 9.39
C VAL A 383 -1.53 -8.96 7.95
N ASP A 384 -0.82 -10.02 7.56
CA ASP A 384 -0.21 -10.13 6.22
C ASP A 384 -1.07 -11.07 5.35
N ASN A 385 -0.49 -11.65 4.29
CA ASN A 385 -1.21 -12.52 3.38
C ASN A 385 -1.68 -13.84 4.04
N ASN A 386 -2.99 -13.96 4.24
CA ASN A 386 -3.67 -15.12 4.83
C ASN A 386 -4.81 -15.62 3.92
N PRO A 387 -4.51 -16.20 2.75
CA PRO A 387 -5.54 -16.50 1.76
C PRO A 387 -6.26 -17.85 2.02
N GLU A 388 -5.73 -18.69 2.89
CA GLU A 388 -6.35 -19.96 3.30
C GLU A 388 -7.33 -19.76 4.47
N PHE A 389 -8.61 -19.99 4.22
CA PHE A 389 -9.65 -19.91 5.25
C PHE A 389 -9.57 -21.02 6.29
N ASP A 390 -9.29 -22.26 5.88
CA ASP A 390 -9.11 -23.40 6.78
C ASP A 390 -7.65 -23.48 7.24
N SER A 391 -7.27 -22.53 8.09
CA SER A 391 -5.93 -22.41 8.65
C SER A 391 -5.98 -22.23 10.17
N THR A 392 -5.02 -22.82 10.86
CA THR A 392 -4.72 -22.56 12.27
C THR A 392 -3.55 -21.58 12.43
N THR A 393 -3.02 -21.06 11.33
CA THR A 393 -1.89 -20.15 11.30
C THR A 393 -2.32 -18.79 10.79
N LEU A 394 -2.02 -17.75 11.58
CA LEU A 394 -2.13 -16.35 11.20
C LEU A 394 -0.75 -15.81 10.84
N ARG A 395 -0.57 -15.40 9.59
CA ARG A 395 0.62 -14.65 9.19
C ARG A 395 0.47 -13.17 9.51
N TYR A 396 1.45 -12.61 10.17
CA TYR A 396 1.51 -11.16 10.43
C TYR A 396 2.92 -10.62 10.17
N ARG A 397 2.97 -9.32 9.93
CA ARG A 397 4.20 -8.56 9.77
C ARG A 397 4.40 -7.65 10.96
N TYR A 398 5.63 -7.62 11.47
CA TYR A 398 6.05 -6.79 12.57
C TYR A 398 7.30 -6.01 12.18
N GLN A 399 7.36 -4.74 12.56
CA GLN A 399 8.55 -3.91 12.43
C GLN A 399 8.53 -2.79 13.45
N SER A 400 9.69 -2.21 13.70
CA SER A 400 9.82 -0.99 14.51
C SER A 400 10.83 -0.05 13.85
N LEU A 401 11.09 1.08 14.50
CA LEU A 401 12.17 1.97 14.07
C LEU A 401 13.57 1.35 14.24
N THR A 402 13.67 0.26 15.01
CA THR A 402 14.94 -0.44 15.34
C THR A 402 14.97 -1.90 14.89
N THR A 403 13.84 -2.47 14.49
CA THR A 403 13.72 -3.85 14.04
C THR A 403 13.25 -3.87 12.58
N PRO A 404 14.08 -4.39 11.64
CA PRO A 404 13.67 -4.56 10.24
C PRO A 404 12.42 -5.42 10.09
N SER A 405 11.69 -5.19 8.99
CA SER A 405 10.44 -5.88 8.70
C SER A 405 10.57 -7.39 8.82
N SER A 406 9.73 -7.99 9.64
CA SER A 406 9.78 -9.39 10.00
C SER A 406 8.41 -10.03 9.82
N VAL A 407 8.36 -11.13 9.06
CA VAL A 407 7.16 -11.93 8.83
C VAL A 407 7.15 -13.09 9.81
N PHE A 408 6.03 -13.26 10.51
CA PHE A 408 5.81 -14.31 11.49
C PHE A 408 4.58 -15.13 11.13
N ASP A 409 4.65 -16.43 11.38
CA ASP A 409 3.49 -17.32 11.41
C ASP A 409 3.13 -17.53 12.89
N TYR A 410 1.93 -17.10 13.28
CA TYR A 410 1.36 -17.29 14.61
C TYR A 410 0.48 -18.53 14.63
N ASP A 411 0.83 -19.51 15.46
CA ASP A 411 -0.01 -20.67 15.73
C ASP A 411 -1.18 -20.24 16.64
N MET A 412 -2.39 -20.18 16.08
CA MET A 412 -3.59 -19.75 16.79
C MET A 412 -4.08 -20.77 17.84
N VAL A 413 -3.59 -22.02 17.79
CA VAL A 413 -3.88 -23.07 18.77
C VAL A 413 -2.91 -23.01 19.94
N ARG A 414 -1.60 -22.92 19.64
CA ARG A 414 -0.52 -22.94 20.64
C ARG A 414 -0.16 -21.56 21.18
N HIS A 415 -0.65 -20.50 20.54
CA HIS A 415 -0.37 -19.11 20.86
C HIS A 415 1.11 -18.73 20.77
N THR A 416 1.83 -19.27 19.79
CA THR A 416 3.27 -19.04 19.59
C THR A 416 3.57 -18.45 18.21
N SER A 417 4.51 -17.49 18.16
CA SER A 417 4.99 -16.90 16.91
C SER A 417 6.28 -17.56 16.44
N THR A 418 6.33 -17.93 15.17
CA THR A 418 7.54 -18.43 14.51
C THR A 418 8.03 -17.40 13.48
N LEU A 419 9.26 -16.92 13.62
CA LEU A 419 9.86 -16.04 12.62
C LEU A 419 10.06 -16.81 11.31
N LYS A 420 9.49 -16.29 10.21
CA LYS A 420 9.63 -16.87 8.87
C LYS A 420 10.71 -16.20 8.06
N LYS A 421 10.76 -14.87 8.16
CA LYS A 421 11.77 -14.05 7.48
C LYS A 421 11.91 -12.73 8.21
N ARG A 422 13.14 -12.26 8.30
CA ARG A 422 13.46 -10.87 8.59
C ARG A 422 14.12 -10.29 7.36
N VAL A 423 13.75 -9.06 6.98
CA VAL A 423 14.47 -8.32 5.94
C VAL A 423 15.93 -8.23 6.37
N ASP A 424 16.79 -8.74 5.51
CA ASP A 424 18.23 -8.67 5.67
C ASP A 424 18.68 -7.26 5.30
N VAL A 425 19.23 -6.54 6.28
CA VAL A 425 19.74 -5.18 6.11
C VAL A 425 21.23 -5.23 6.40
N PRO A 426 22.09 -5.46 5.39
CA PRO A 426 23.52 -5.51 5.60
C PRO A 426 24.03 -4.22 6.25
N ASN A 427 25.11 -4.31 7.03
CA ASN A 427 25.72 -3.18 7.74
C ASN A 427 24.83 -2.50 8.80
N TYR A 428 23.69 -3.08 9.13
CA TYR A 428 22.82 -2.60 10.21
C TYR A 428 22.95 -3.46 11.48
N ASP A 429 23.20 -2.78 12.60
CA ASP A 429 23.24 -3.39 13.93
C ASP A 429 22.22 -2.69 14.84
N ALA A 430 21.10 -3.39 15.10
CA ALA A 430 20.00 -2.89 15.92
C ALA A 430 20.44 -2.51 17.35
N SER A 431 21.51 -3.10 17.88
CA SER A 431 21.96 -2.81 19.25
C SER A 431 22.43 -1.37 19.43
N GLN A 432 22.91 -0.74 18.34
CA GLN A 432 23.38 0.64 18.30
C GLN A 432 22.25 1.67 18.39
N PHE A 433 20.99 1.25 18.20
CA PHE A 433 19.85 2.15 18.16
C PHE A 433 18.87 1.90 19.31
N ALA A 434 18.13 2.92 19.67
CA ALA A 434 16.99 2.83 20.57
C ALA A 434 15.81 3.60 19.98
N SER A 435 14.60 3.16 20.32
CA SER A 435 13.37 3.88 20.05
C SER A 435 12.53 4.05 21.32
N GLU A 436 11.81 5.16 21.41
CA GLU A 436 10.94 5.47 22.55
C GLU A 436 9.67 6.19 22.10
N ARG A 437 8.58 6.00 22.86
CA ARG A 437 7.34 6.78 22.73
C ARG A 437 7.39 7.91 23.74
N ILE A 438 7.31 9.15 23.28
CA ILE A 438 7.11 10.32 24.13
C ILE A 438 5.75 10.97 23.84
N TYR A 439 5.36 11.95 24.66
CA TYR A 439 4.13 12.71 24.47
C TYR A 439 4.40 14.20 24.57
N ALA A 440 4.13 14.95 23.49
CA ALA A 440 4.00 16.39 23.57
C ALA A 440 2.63 16.77 24.14
N THR A 441 2.51 17.98 24.67
CA THR A 441 1.23 18.54 25.12
C THR A 441 0.88 19.72 24.22
N ALA A 442 -0.24 19.62 23.51
CA ALA A 442 -0.76 20.71 22.69
C ALA A 442 -1.27 21.87 23.55
N SER A 443 -1.55 23.02 22.94
CA SER A 443 -2.02 24.22 23.64
C SER A 443 -3.36 24.03 24.36
N ASP A 444 -4.16 23.05 23.95
CA ASP A 444 -5.43 22.66 24.57
C ASP A 444 -5.29 21.57 25.65
N GLY A 445 -4.06 21.14 25.96
CA GLY A 445 -3.77 20.06 26.91
C GLY A 445 -3.76 18.65 26.30
N THR A 446 -4.13 18.47 25.03
CA THR A 446 -4.15 17.18 24.35
C THR A 446 -2.75 16.57 24.31
N LYS A 447 -2.62 15.28 24.64
CA LYS A 447 -1.36 14.53 24.56
C LYS A 447 -1.13 14.00 23.15
N ILE A 448 -0.05 14.42 22.52
CA ILE A 448 0.33 14.04 21.15
C ILE A 448 1.47 13.01 21.21
N PRO A 449 1.22 11.73 20.84
CA PRO A 449 2.27 10.72 20.85
C PRO A 449 3.32 10.98 19.76
N LEU A 450 4.61 10.90 20.11
CA LEU A 450 5.72 10.92 19.16
C LEU A 450 6.58 9.66 19.31
N SER A 451 6.94 9.07 18.19
CA SER A 451 7.83 7.92 18.12
C SER A 451 9.21 8.41 17.69
N ILE A 452 10.22 8.23 18.52
CA ILE A 452 11.58 8.73 18.26
C ILE A 452 12.53 7.54 18.10
N VAL A 453 13.49 7.66 17.20
CA VAL A 453 14.63 6.73 17.06
C VAL A 453 15.94 7.50 17.00
N TYR A 454 16.99 6.95 17.61
CA TYR A 454 18.31 7.56 17.65
C TYR A 454 19.40 6.51 17.82
N LYS A 455 20.62 6.87 17.41
CA LYS A 455 21.84 6.11 17.74
C LYS A 455 22.26 6.37 19.19
N LYS A 456 22.58 5.31 19.92
CA LYS A 456 23.01 5.34 21.32
C LYS A 456 24.47 5.83 21.45
N PRO A 457 24.82 6.50 22.57
CA PRO A 457 23.90 7.05 23.58
C PRO A 457 23.22 8.33 23.09
N LEU A 458 22.02 8.63 23.61
CA LEU A 458 21.36 9.93 23.41
C LEU A 458 21.81 10.92 24.47
N VAL A 459 22.34 12.06 24.04
CA VAL A 459 22.65 13.21 24.90
C VAL A 459 21.63 14.30 24.60
N ARG A 460 20.87 14.72 25.62
CA ARG A 460 19.80 15.73 25.52
C ARG A 460 20.31 17.11 25.95
N ASP A 461 21.27 17.65 25.21
CA ASP A 461 21.90 18.96 25.46
C ASP A 461 21.37 20.09 24.55
N GLY A 462 20.38 19.78 23.69
CA GLY A 462 19.79 20.72 22.75
C GLY A 462 20.63 21.01 21.50
N LYS A 463 21.77 20.33 21.29
CA LYS A 463 22.69 20.59 20.16
C LYS A 463 22.60 19.56 19.03
N ARG A 464 21.94 18.43 19.27
CA ARG A 464 21.82 17.38 18.26
C ARG A 464 20.86 17.81 17.14
N PRO A 465 21.21 17.56 15.86
CA PRO A 465 20.28 17.76 14.77
C PRO A 465 19.08 16.81 14.95
N MET A 466 17.89 17.33 14.68
CA MET A 466 16.63 16.59 14.76
C MET A 466 15.88 16.74 13.44
N LEU A 467 15.38 15.62 12.93
CA LEU A 467 14.37 15.57 11.90
C LEU A 467 13.05 15.21 12.59
N LEU A 468 12.04 16.08 12.49
CA LEU A 468 10.71 15.89 13.07
C LEU A 468 9.68 15.64 11.96
#